data_AF-A0A5C6F355-F1
#
_entry.id   AF-A0A5C6F355-F1
#
_cell.length_a   1.000
_cell.length_b   1.000
_cell.length_c   1.000
_cell.angle_alpha   90.00
_cell.angle_beta   90.00
_cell.angle_gamma   90.00
#
_symmetry.space_group_name_H-M   'P 1'
#
loop_
_entity.id
_entity.type
_entity.pdbx_description
1 polymer ?
#
loop_
_entity_poly.entity_id
_entity_poly.type
_entity_poly.pdbx_seq_one_letter_code
_entity_poly.pdbx_strand_id
1 'polypeptide(L)'
;MNKSLTVCPFCPLHCDDIVLDSQNLTNGQCEIADKHFAAAQVGSVQVGSVQVGSVQVGSVQVGSVQVGSVQARIGDQAASRADVEAIRDQLIAKADKTTVAVSATSLSQSRWLAGLLRDGRIELTVDQTPTMAAMRSTIARDGNISATLGDVKKHADVVWAIGSPETEMPRIWERLECEPVSDATVGANELADRIFAVRNNSTSIGPDAQSIASAKYLAIVIGSSAFLPGEEIATAELLVKWVIDRNRETKSGSQRAVLLAIDPAATLRSVVGWQTNERLKPTSGPVDLRIGDANSATYPAKLQIGGIDPGTELAESYVVAPIPGIDFDDAVIRGDGTVTLPLEAVGKQQR
;
A
#
# COMPACT_ATOMS: atom_id res chain seq x y z
N MET A 1 21.31 8.02 -22.91
CA MET A 1 20.84 7.23 -21.75
C MET A 1 19.31 7.28 -21.77
N ASN A 2 18.66 6.23 -22.28
CA ASN A 2 17.20 6.13 -22.24
C ASN A 2 16.79 5.83 -20.80
N LYS A 3 16.19 6.83 -20.15
CA LYS A 3 15.48 6.64 -18.88
C LYS A 3 14.21 5.85 -19.21
N SER A 4 14.10 4.64 -18.66
CA SER A 4 12.87 3.86 -18.80
C SER A 4 11.85 4.36 -17.78
N LEU A 5 10.64 4.66 -18.24
CA LEU A 5 9.50 4.94 -17.36
C LEU A 5 8.87 3.59 -17.01
N THR A 6 8.88 3.26 -15.73
CA THR A 6 8.25 2.06 -15.20
C THR A 6 7.16 2.48 -14.23
N VAL A 7 6.02 1.78 -14.31
CA VAL A 7 4.92 1.93 -13.36
C VAL A 7 5.40 1.56 -11.97
N CYS A 8 5.21 2.44 -11.00
CA CYS A 8 5.61 2.21 -9.61
C CYS A 8 4.87 0.98 -9.06
N PRO A 9 5.55 -0.13 -8.72
CA PRO A 9 4.86 -1.27 -8.12
C PRO A 9 4.63 -1.11 -6.60
N PHE A 10 5.21 -0.07 -5.99
CA PHE A 10 5.35 0.02 -4.53
C PHE A 10 4.28 0.84 -3.82
N CYS A 11 3.70 1.83 -4.48
CA CYS A 11 2.60 2.60 -3.89
C CYS A 11 1.24 2.04 -4.37
N PRO A 12 0.19 2.13 -3.56
CA PRO A 12 -1.13 1.62 -3.92
C PRO A 12 -1.74 2.26 -5.18
N LEU A 13 -1.33 3.50 -5.51
CA LEU A 13 -1.75 4.16 -6.75
C LEU A 13 -1.05 3.64 -7.99
N HIS A 14 -0.05 2.78 -7.83
CA HIS A 14 0.76 2.20 -8.89
C HIS A 14 1.10 3.21 -9.98
N CYS A 15 1.66 4.33 -9.57
CA CYS A 15 1.72 5.53 -10.39
C CYS A 15 2.78 5.38 -11.51
N ASP A 16 2.49 5.83 -12.74
CA ASP A 16 3.28 5.51 -13.96
C ASP A 16 4.68 6.17 -14.08
N ASP A 17 5.25 6.73 -13.01
CA ASP A 17 6.35 7.71 -13.13
C ASP A 17 7.58 7.37 -12.27
N ILE A 18 7.96 6.10 -12.13
CA ILE A 18 9.29 5.80 -11.61
C ILE A 18 10.27 5.71 -12.79
N VAL A 19 11.30 6.57 -12.73
CA VAL A 19 12.43 6.47 -13.63
C VAL A 19 13.49 5.63 -12.96
N LEU A 20 13.83 4.51 -13.59
CA LEU A 20 14.97 3.69 -13.20
C LEU A 20 16.18 4.06 -14.05
N ASP A 21 17.31 4.23 -13.40
CA ASP A 21 18.59 4.37 -14.07
C ASP A 21 19.16 3.02 -14.51
N SER A 22 20.33 3.04 -15.14
CA SER A 22 21.01 1.84 -15.63
C SER A 22 21.46 0.86 -14.53
N GLN A 23 21.36 1.24 -13.26
CA GLN A 23 21.70 0.44 -12.09
C GLN A 23 20.43 -0.02 -11.34
N ASN A 24 19.23 0.14 -11.92
CA ASN A 24 17.94 -0.07 -11.26
C ASN A 24 17.77 0.78 -9.99
N LEU A 25 18.43 1.93 -9.91
CA LEU A 25 18.18 2.94 -8.88
C LEU A 25 17.11 3.90 -9.36
N THR A 26 16.26 4.32 -8.44
CA THR A 26 15.27 5.37 -8.64
C THR A 26 15.97 6.71 -8.78
N ASN A 27 15.81 7.38 -9.92
CA ASN A 27 16.15 8.81 -10.03
C ASN A 27 15.08 9.73 -9.41
N GLY A 28 14.04 9.15 -8.81
CA GLY A 28 12.81 9.83 -8.40
C GLY A 28 12.66 9.93 -6.89
N GLN A 29 12.15 11.08 -6.43
CA GLN A 29 11.78 11.41 -5.06
C GLN A 29 10.62 10.52 -4.56
N CYS A 30 10.86 9.23 -4.32
CA CYS A 30 9.85 8.34 -3.74
C CYS A 30 10.48 7.47 -2.67
N GLU A 31 10.36 7.92 -1.41
CA GLU A 31 10.94 7.25 -0.25
C GLU A 31 10.52 5.77 -0.15
N ILE A 32 9.28 5.44 -0.51
CA ILE A 32 8.80 4.04 -0.53
C ILE A 32 9.64 3.22 -1.52
N ALA A 33 9.78 3.69 -2.76
CA ALA A 33 10.55 2.99 -3.77
C ALA A 33 12.02 2.83 -3.33
N ASP A 34 12.62 3.88 -2.77
CA ASP A 34 14.00 3.84 -2.28
C ASP A 34 14.19 2.75 -1.20
N LYS A 35 13.23 2.61 -0.27
CA LYS A 35 13.26 1.55 0.74
C LYS A 35 13.16 0.14 0.14
N HIS A 36 12.29 -0.06 -0.84
CA HIS A 36 12.16 -1.36 -1.52
C HIS A 36 13.40 -1.71 -2.35
N PHE A 37 13.97 -0.73 -3.06
CA PHE A 37 15.22 -0.95 -3.79
C PHE A 37 16.39 -1.19 -2.85
N ALA A 38 16.47 -0.50 -1.71
CA ALA A 38 17.48 -0.78 -0.70
C ALA A 38 17.36 -2.22 -0.15
N ALA A 39 16.14 -2.71 0.06
CA ALA A 39 15.90 -4.10 0.46
C ALA A 39 16.31 -5.11 -0.64
N ALA A 40 16.21 -4.74 -1.92
CA ALA A 40 16.54 -5.62 -3.06
C ALA A 40 18.02 -5.57 -3.49
N GLN A 41 18.64 -4.39 -3.56
CA GLN A 41 19.97 -4.16 -4.16
C GLN A 41 21.14 -4.64 -3.31
N VAL A 42 20.97 -4.75 -1.99
CA VAL A 42 21.99 -5.40 -1.14
C VAL A 42 22.12 -6.91 -1.48
N GLY A 43 21.26 -7.43 -2.38
CA GLY A 43 21.37 -8.74 -3.01
C GLY A 43 22.20 -8.83 -4.29
N SER A 44 22.75 -7.74 -4.85
CA SER A 44 23.56 -7.78 -6.08
C SER A 44 25.00 -7.30 -5.88
N VAL A 45 25.80 -8.02 -5.10
CA VAL A 45 27.26 -7.98 -5.35
C VAL A 45 27.51 -8.87 -6.56
N GLN A 46 27.82 -8.24 -7.70
CA GLN A 46 28.45 -8.94 -8.83
C GLN A 46 29.62 -9.77 -8.29
N VAL A 47 29.53 -11.09 -8.45
CA VAL A 47 30.70 -11.97 -8.34
C VAL A 47 31.61 -11.62 -9.52
N GLY A 48 32.45 -10.61 -9.32
CA GLY A 48 33.61 -10.38 -10.18
C GLY A 48 34.48 -11.62 -10.07
N SER A 49 34.67 -12.32 -11.18
CA SER A 49 35.60 -13.43 -11.30
C SER A 49 36.99 -12.99 -10.81
N VAL A 50 37.40 -13.42 -9.61
CA VAL A 50 38.78 -13.23 -9.17
C VAL A 50 39.63 -14.26 -9.91
N GLN A 51 40.30 -13.78 -10.94
CA GLN A 51 41.40 -14.48 -11.59
C GLN A 51 42.50 -14.76 -10.55
N VAL A 52 42.87 -16.03 -10.40
CA VAL A 52 43.95 -16.45 -9.51
C VAL A 52 45.28 -15.90 -10.04
N GLY A 53 45.86 -14.94 -9.31
CA GLY A 53 47.20 -14.39 -9.53
C GLY A 53 47.93 -14.29 -8.19
N SER A 54 49.18 -14.73 -8.16
CA SER A 54 50.03 -14.99 -6.99
C SER A 54 50.40 -13.78 -6.11
N VAL A 55 50.26 -13.96 -4.79
CA VAL A 55 51.06 -13.49 -3.62
C VAL A 55 51.88 -12.18 -3.73
N GLN A 56 51.56 -11.17 -2.89
CA GLN A 56 52.52 -10.48 -2.00
C GLN A 56 51.87 -9.62 -0.90
N VAL A 57 52.58 -9.48 0.22
CA VAL A 57 52.20 -8.97 1.55
C VAL A 57 52.09 -7.43 1.60
N GLY A 58 51.07 -6.88 2.29
CA GLY A 58 51.09 -5.47 2.73
C GLY A 58 49.75 -4.90 3.22
N SER A 59 49.73 -4.42 4.48
CA SER A 59 48.71 -3.62 5.18
C SER A 59 47.31 -4.24 5.39
N VAL A 60 47.02 -4.57 6.65
CA VAL A 60 45.65 -4.75 7.16
C VAL A 60 44.99 -3.38 7.18
N GLN A 61 44.22 -3.09 6.13
CA GLN A 61 43.28 -1.98 6.15
C GLN A 61 41.99 -2.51 6.77
N VAL A 62 41.63 -1.98 7.94
CA VAL A 62 40.34 -2.24 8.59
C VAL A 62 39.26 -1.72 7.65
N GLY A 63 38.75 -2.61 6.80
CA GLY A 63 37.61 -2.36 5.96
C GLY A 63 36.42 -2.14 6.88
N SER A 64 35.79 -0.98 6.76
CA SER A 64 34.46 -0.71 7.28
C SER A 64 33.57 -1.93 7.04
N VAL A 65 33.06 -2.52 8.11
CA VAL A 65 31.99 -3.52 8.03
C VAL A 65 30.80 -2.80 7.42
N GLN A 66 30.67 -2.87 6.10
CA GLN A 66 29.37 -2.71 5.46
C GLN A 66 28.55 -3.89 5.98
N VAL A 67 27.66 -3.59 6.92
CA VAL A 67 26.62 -4.51 7.38
C VAL A 67 25.77 -4.81 6.15
N GLY A 68 26.12 -5.89 5.44
CA GLY A 68 25.31 -6.42 4.35
C GLY A 68 24.00 -6.87 4.95
N SER A 69 22.93 -6.10 4.73
CA SER A 69 21.58 -6.55 5.07
C SER A 69 21.26 -7.82 4.29
N VAL A 70 20.52 -8.69 4.97
CA VAL A 70 20.44 -10.10 4.62
C VAL A 70 19.25 -10.30 3.70
N GLN A 71 19.43 -11.04 2.60
CA GLN A 71 18.33 -11.42 1.70
C GLN A 71 17.19 -12.15 2.43
N ALA A 72 17.51 -12.74 3.57
CA ALA A 72 16.61 -13.48 4.44
C ALA A 72 17.10 -13.40 5.89
N ARG A 73 16.21 -13.41 6.87
CA ARG A 73 16.60 -13.53 8.29
C ARG A 73 15.72 -14.52 9.02
N ILE A 74 16.26 -15.07 10.10
CA ILE A 74 15.54 -15.88 11.09
C ILE A 74 15.88 -15.30 12.46
N GLY A 75 14.86 -14.82 13.18
CA GLY A 75 15.08 -13.98 14.35
C GLY A 75 15.89 -12.73 13.96
N ASP A 76 16.87 -12.38 14.79
CA ASP A 76 17.77 -11.23 14.56
C ASP A 76 18.99 -11.57 13.69
N GLN A 77 19.08 -12.80 13.17
CA GLN A 77 20.28 -13.31 12.49
C GLN A 77 20.06 -13.45 10.99
N ALA A 78 21.13 -13.17 10.25
CA ALA A 78 21.23 -13.46 8.83
C ALA A 78 20.99 -14.94 8.54
N ALA A 79 20.14 -15.24 7.56
CA ALA A 79 19.84 -16.59 7.11
C ALA A 79 20.02 -16.74 5.59
N SER A 80 20.21 -17.97 5.13
CA SER A 80 20.13 -18.23 3.70
C SER A 80 18.66 -18.27 3.27
N ARG A 81 18.41 -17.96 1.99
CA ARG A 81 17.07 -18.09 1.41
C ARG A 81 16.52 -19.51 1.56
N ALA A 82 17.37 -20.52 1.42
CA ALA A 82 16.98 -21.92 1.57
C ALA A 82 16.47 -22.25 2.98
N ASP A 83 17.09 -21.67 4.01
CA ASP A 83 16.68 -21.88 5.41
C ASP A 83 15.28 -21.29 5.66
N VAL A 84 15.01 -20.10 5.14
CA VAL A 84 13.68 -19.48 5.25
C VAL A 84 12.63 -20.20 4.39
N GLU A 85 13.01 -20.71 3.22
CA GLU A 85 12.14 -21.56 2.39
C GLU A 85 11.79 -22.87 3.10
N ALA A 86 12.69 -23.45 3.90
CA ALA A 86 12.37 -24.60 4.73
C ALA A 86 11.33 -24.28 5.82
N ILE A 87 11.39 -23.08 6.42
CA ILE A 87 10.36 -22.61 7.36
C ILE A 87 9.00 -22.48 6.65
N ARG A 88 8.98 -21.87 5.46
CA ARG A 88 7.77 -21.77 4.63
C ARG A 88 7.14 -23.16 4.42
N ASP A 89 7.95 -24.13 4.02
CA ASP A 89 7.47 -25.48 3.71
C ASP A 89 6.89 -26.17 4.96
N GLN A 90 7.50 -25.96 6.13
CA GLN A 90 6.96 -26.44 7.41
C GLN A 90 5.60 -25.79 7.74
N LEU A 91 5.47 -24.47 7.53
CA LEU A 91 4.22 -23.74 7.79
C LEU A 91 3.08 -24.14 6.86
N ILE A 92 3.40 -24.54 5.62
CA ILE A 92 2.42 -25.04 4.63
C ILE A 92 2.06 -26.50 4.90
N ALA A 93 2.98 -27.31 5.44
CA ALA A 93 2.77 -28.73 5.70
C ALA A 93 2.08 -29.04 7.04
N LYS A 94 1.82 -28.03 7.88
CA LYS A 94 1.18 -28.23 9.18
C LYS A 94 -0.25 -28.77 9.02
N ALA A 95 -0.76 -29.43 10.08
CA ALA A 95 -2.08 -30.07 10.06
C ALA A 95 -3.24 -29.05 10.00
N ASP A 96 -3.08 -27.92 10.67
CA ASP A 96 -4.04 -26.82 10.63
C ASP A 96 -3.91 -26.01 9.34
N LYS A 97 -4.96 -25.26 8.96
CA LYS A 97 -4.85 -24.34 7.82
C LYS A 97 -3.79 -23.27 8.10
N THR A 98 -2.97 -22.99 7.09
CA THR A 98 -2.01 -21.88 7.14
C THR A 98 -2.77 -20.56 7.05
N THR A 99 -2.56 -19.68 8.02
CA THR A 99 -3.12 -18.32 8.00
C THR A 99 -2.19 -17.42 7.22
N VAL A 100 -2.73 -16.74 6.21
CA VAL A 100 -1.97 -15.89 5.29
C VAL A 100 -2.58 -14.49 5.30
N ALA A 101 -1.80 -13.51 5.73
CA ALA A 101 -2.13 -12.11 5.56
C ALA A 101 -1.46 -11.53 4.31
N VAL A 102 -2.17 -10.67 3.59
CA VAL A 102 -1.64 -10.03 2.39
C VAL A 102 -1.92 -8.53 2.43
N SER A 103 -0.91 -7.71 2.18
CA SER A 103 -1.09 -6.27 2.01
C SER A 103 -1.27 -5.88 0.54
N ALA A 104 -0.43 -6.39 -0.36
CA ALA A 104 -0.53 -6.18 -1.80
C ALA A 104 0.03 -7.39 -2.57
N THR A 105 -0.56 -7.68 -3.73
CA THR A 105 -0.12 -8.76 -4.65
C THR A 105 -0.42 -8.42 -6.11
N SER A 106 0.32 -9.04 -7.01
CA SER A 106 0.03 -9.00 -8.44
C SER A 106 -1.16 -9.88 -8.83
N LEU A 107 -1.60 -9.77 -10.08
CA LEU A 107 -2.72 -10.52 -10.63
C LEU A 107 -2.42 -12.02 -10.64
N SER A 108 -1.22 -12.44 -11.06
CA SER A 108 -0.84 -13.86 -11.06
C SER A 108 -0.77 -14.44 -9.63
N GLN A 109 -0.15 -13.71 -8.69
CA GLN A 109 -0.06 -14.09 -7.28
C GLN A 109 -1.45 -14.19 -6.65
N SER A 110 -2.32 -13.21 -6.92
CA SER A 110 -3.70 -13.20 -6.44
C SER A 110 -4.51 -14.41 -6.94
N ARG A 111 -4.34 -14.80 -8.21
CA ARG A 111 -5.00 -15.99 -8.77
C ARG A 111 -4.54 -17.28 -8.11
N TRP A 112 -3.25 -17.37 -7.81
CA TRP A 112 -2.69 -18.51 -7.10
C TRP A 112 -3.24 -18.61 -5.67
N LEU A 113 -3.24 -17.50 -4.92
CA LEU A 113 -3.80 -17.44 -3.56
C LEU A 113 -5.30 -17.74 -3.53
N ALA A 114 -6.08 -17.19 -4.46
CA ALA A 114 -7.50 -17.47 -4.58
C ALA A 114 -7.77 -18.96 -4.89
N GLY A 115 -6.90 -19.61 -5.68
CA GLY A 115 -6.94 -21.06 -5.88
C GLY A 115 -6.74 -21.83 -4.58
N LEU A 116 -5.72 -21.48 -3.79
CA LEU A 116 -5.46 -22.13 -2.49
C LEU A 116 -6.62 -21.92 -1.50
N LEU A 117 -7.21 -20.72 -1.47
CA LEU A 117 -8.37 -20.41 -0.65
C LEU A 117 -9.57 -21.28 -1.05
N ARG A 118 -9.90 -21.33 -2.35
CA ARG A 118 -10.99 -22.15 -2.89
C ARG A 118 -10.82 -23.63 -2.58
N ASP A 119 -9.59 -24.12 -2.65
CA ASP A 119 -9.26 -25.52 -2.34
C ASP A 119 -9.19 -25.77 -0.82
N GLY A 120 -9.45 -24.75 0.00
CA GLY A 120 -9.52 -24.83 1.45
C GLY A 120 -8.18 -25.00 2.16
N ARG A 121 -7.06 -24.78 1.45
CA ARG A 121 -5.69 -25.03 1.93
C ARG A 121 -5.15 -23.94 2.85
N ILE A 122 -5.67 -22.73 2.73
CA ILE A 122 -5.27 -21.57 3.52
C ILE A 122 -6.49 -20.84 4.09
N GLU A 123 -6.27 -20.08 5.15
CA GLU A 123 -7.16 -18.98 5.54
C GLU A 123 -6.50 -17.67 5.11
N LEU A 124 -7.22 -16.88 4.31
CA LEU A 124 -6.67 -15.69 3.68
C LEU A 124 -7.31 -14.42 4.27
N THR A 125 -6.49 -13.52 4.77
CA THR A 125 -6.87 -12.21 5.30
C THR A 125 -6.11 -11.09 4.61
N VAL A 126 -6.56 -9.86 4.79
CA VAL A 126 -5.89 -8.66 4.27
C VAL A 126 -5.35 -7.82 5.42
N ASP A 127 -4.07 -7.51 5.34
CA ASP A 127 -3.43 -6.52 6.22
C ASP A 127 -3.85 -5.12 5.77
N GLN A 128 -4.57 -4.43 6.64
CA GLN A 128 -5.09 -3.09 6.41
C GLN A 128 -5.33 -2.40 7.75
N THR A 129 -5.34 -1.08 7.76
CA THR A 129 -5.61 -0.34 8.98
C THR A 129 -7.09 -0.37 9.37
N PRO A 130 -7.42 -0.08 10.65
CA PRO A 130 -8.80 0.06 11.09
C PRO A 130 -9.60 1.11 10.31
N THR A 131 -8.98 2.23 9.93
CA THR A 131 -9.60 3.26 9.08
C THR A 131 -10.02 2.68 7.73
N MET A 132 -9.13 1.95 7.04
CA MET A 132 -9.43 1.35 5.75
C MET A 132 -10.54 0.30 5.86
N ALA A 133 -10.48 -0.53 6.91
CA ALA A 133 -11.51 -1.53 7.19
C ALA A 133 -12.88 -0.89 7.45
N ALA A 134 -12.93 0.18 8.25
CA ALA A 134 -14.13 0.94 8.54
C ALA A 134 -14.72 1.59 7.27
N MET A 135 -13.90 2.31 6.50
CA MET A 135 -14.33 2.93 5.24
C MET A 135 -14.91 1.90 4.27
N ARG A 136 -14.22 0.77 4.08
CA ARG A 136 -14.67 -0.31 3.20
C ARG A 136 -16.01 -0.89 3.66
N SER A 137 -16.14 -1.17 4.95
CA SER A 137 -17.37 -1.73 5.53
C SER A 137 -18.56 -0.78 5.34
N THR A 138 -18.35 0.51 5.62
CA THR A 138 -19.38 1.54 5.52
C THR A 138 -19.79 1.80 4.06
N ILE A 139 -18.82 1.96 3.14
CA ILE A 139 -19.11 2.16 1.70
C ILE A 139 -19.86 0.94 1.13
N ALA A 140 -19.46 -0.28 1.52
CA ALA A 140 -20.13 -1.49 1.07
C ALA A 140 -21.58 -1.61 1.55
N ARG A 141 -21.95 -0.95 2.65
CA ARG A 141 -23.30 -0.95 3.22
C ARG A 141 -24.16 0.19 2.69
N ASP A 142 -23.61 1.41 2.66
CA ASP A 142 -24.39 2.64 2.45
C ASP A 142 -24.35 3.15 1.00
N GLY A 143 -23.53 2.52 0.13
CA GLY A 143 -23.49 2.76 -1.31
C GLY A 143 -22.18 3.41 -1.78
N ASN A 144 -21.88 3.24 -3.08
CA ASN A 144 -20.62 3.72 -3.63
C ASN A 144 -20.66 5.23 -3.93
N ILE A 145 -19.89 5.99 -3.16
CA ILE A 145 -19.62 7.42 -3.35
C ILE A 145 -18.15 7.67 -3.73
N SER A 146 -17.46 6.64 -4.22
CA SER A 146 -16.07 6.74 -4.63
C SER A 146 -15.88 7.47 -5.96
N ALA A 147 -14.69 8.01 -6.18
CA ALA A 147 -14.25 8.54 -7.46
C ALA A 147 -12.89 7.96 -7.85
N THR A 148 -12.60 7.99 -9.16
CA THR A 148 -11.26 7.63 -9.66
C THR A 148 -10.28 8.77 -9.40
N LEU A 149 -8.97 8.47 -9.37
CA LEU A 149 -7.94 9.51 -9.31
C LEU A 149 -8.08 10.52 -10.47
N GLY A 150 -8.44 10.03 -11.67
CA GLY A 150 -8.63 10.87 -12.86
C GLY A 150 -9.84 11.80 -12.74
N ASP A 151 -10.94 11.35 -12.13
CA ASP A 151 -12.11 12.19 -11.87
C ASP A 151 -11.78 13.31 -10.88
N VAL A 152 -11.08 12.97 -9.79
CA VAL A 152 -10.65 13.95 -8.78
C VAL A 152 -9.76 14.99 -9.42
N LYS A 153 -8.70 14.58 -10.13
CA LYS A 153 -7.78 15.50 -10.81
C LYS A 153 -8.49 16.45 -11.79
N LYS A 154 -9.47 15.93 -12.53
CA LYS A 154 -10.13 16.69 -13.59
C LYS A 154 -11.23 17.62 -13.08
N HIS A 155 -11.91 17.24 -12.01
CA HIS A 155 -13.17 17.87 -11.62
C HIS A 155 -13.13 18.55 -10.25
N ALA A 156 -12.28 18.12 -9.32
CA ALA A 156 -12.26 18.67 -7.98
C ALA A 156 -11.78 20.12 -7.98
N ASP A 157 -12.60 21.01 -7.44
CA ASP A 157 -12.20 22.40 -7.13
C ASP A 157 -11.69 22.52 -5.69
N VAL A 158 -12.06 21.58 -4.81
CA VAL A 158 -11.50 21.46 -3.46
C VAL A 158 -11.17 20.01 -3.16
N VAL A 159 -9.96 19.80 -2.65
CA VAL A 159 -9.50 18.50 -2.12
C VAL A 159 -9.33 18.62 -0.61
N TRP A 160 -10.02 17.77 0.15
CA TRP A 160 -9.91 17.67 1.60
C TRP A 160 -9.20 16.37 1.97
N ALA A 161 -8.01 16.47 2.55
CA ALA A 161 -7.27 15.34 3.07
C ALA A 161 -7.60 15.13 4.55
N ILE A 162 -7.86 13.90 4.95
CA ILE A 162 -8.03 13.52 6.36
C ILE A 162 -6.95 12.49 6.71
N GLY A 163 -6.18 12.77 7.76
CA GLY A 163 -4.97 12.02 8.10
C GLY A 163 -3.78 12.41 7.21
N SER A 164 -2.90 11.44 6.93
CA SER A 164 -1.71 11.64 6.11
C SER A 164 -1.69 10.68 4.90
N PRO A 165 -2.49 10.93 3.85
CA PRO A 165 -2.47 10.11 2.63
C PRO A 165 -1.07 9.97 2.01
N GLU A 166 -0.24 11.01 2.11
CA GLU A 166 1.13 11.01 1.60
C GLU A 166 2.04 9.94 2.22
N THR A 167 1.73 9.41 3.41
CA THR A 167 2.53 8.35 4.03
C THR A 167 2.52 7.06 3.21
N GLU A 168 1.38 6.71 2.61
CA GLU A 168 1.25 5.52 1.76
C GLU A 168 1.30 5.87 0.27
N MET A 169 1.04 7.13 -0.05
CA MET A 169 0.99 7.65 -1.42
C MET A 169 1.83 8.93 -1.54
N PRO A 170 3.18 8.84 -1.50
CA PRO A 170 4.06 10.01 -1.38
C PRO A 170 3.86 11.08 -2.46
N ARG A 171 3.33 10.70 -3.62
CA ARG A 171 3.15 11.59 -4.78
C ARG A 171 1.69 11.95 -5.06
N ILE A 172 0.77 11.70 -4.14
CA ILE A 172 -0.67 11.94 -4.37
C ILE A 172 -0.95 13.41 -4.75
N TRP A 173 -0.33 14.37 -4.07
CA TRP A 173 -0.58 15.79 -4.30
C TRP A 173 0.03 16.29 -5.61
N GLU A 174 1.21 15.79 -5.98
CA GLU A 174 1.79 16.01 -7.32
C GLU A 174 0.87 15.48 -8.43
N ARG A 175 0.25 14.30 -8.21
CA ARG A 175 -0.61 13.66 -9.20
C ARG A 175 -1.94 14.36 -9.38
N LEU A 176 -2.52 14.81 -8.27
CA LEU A 176 -3.75 15.59 -8.27
C LEU A 176 -3.54 17.05 -8.68
N GLU A 177 -2.29 17.52 -8.74
CA GLU A 177 -1.92 18.89 -9.08
C GLU A 177 -2.64 19.90 -8.17
N CYS A 178 -2.73 19.58 -6.87
CA CYS A 178 -3.47 20.37 -5.89
C CYS A 178 -2.72 20.48 -4.55
N GLU A 179 -3.00 21.57 -3.83
CA GLU A 179 -2.71 21.68 -2.40
C GLU A 179 -4.00 21.35 -1.62
N PRO A 180 -4.04 20.26 -0.83
CA PRO A 180 -5.24 19.89 -0.10
C PRO A 180 -5.46 20.81 1.11
N VAL A 181 -6.74 20.98 1.47
CA VAL A 181 -7.10 21.35 2.85
C VAL A 181 -6.87 20.09 3.69
N SER A 182 -6.04 20.14 4.73
CA SER A 182 -5.65 18.94 5.48
C SER A 182 -6.12 19.01 6.93
N ASP A 183 -6.88 18.00 7.35
CA ASP A 183 -7.06 17.66 8.77
C ASP A 183 -6.15 16.50 9.13
N ALA A 184 -5.66 16.50 10.38
CA ALA A 184 -4.97 15.36 10.95
C ALA A 184 -5.95 14.19 11.18
N THR A 185 -5.57 13.21 12.00
CA THR A 185 -6.49 12.16 12.47
C THR A 185 -7.69 12.78 13.21
N VAL A 186 -8.91 12.36 12.88
CA VAL A 186 -10.16 12.88 13.46
C VAL A 186 -11.00 11.78 14.12
N GLY A 187 -11.66 12.11 15.23
CA GLY A 187 -12.71 11.29 15.83
C GLY A 187 -14.10 11.67 15.31
N ALA A 188 -15.11 11.00 15.83
CA ALA A 188 -16.49 11.23 15.42
C ALA A 188 -16.98 12.61 15.86
N ASN A 189 -16.56 13.08 17.05
CA ASN A 189 -16.93 14.38 17.58
C ASN A 189 -16.25 15.52 16.81
N GLU A 190 -14.94 15.41 16.58
CA GLU A 190 -14.19 16.41 15.81
C GLU A 190 -14.73 16.51 14.38
N LEU A 191 -15.05 15.38 13.75
CA LEU A 191 -15.66 15.37 12.42
C LEU A 191 -17.07 16.00 12.44
N ALA A 192 -17.87 15.77 13.49
CA ALA A 192 -19.18 16.41 13.63
C ALA A 192 -19.06 17.93 13.75
N ASP A 193 -18.12 18.42 14.55
CA ASP A 193 -17.81 19.84 14.69
C ASP A 193 -17.32 20.44 13.36
N ARG A 194 -16.49 19.70 12.61
CA ARG A 194 -16.06 20.09 11.26
C ARG A 194 -17.23 20.20 10.29
N ILE A 195 -18.10 19.19 10.24
CA ILE A 195 -19.29 19.19 9.40
C ILE A 195 -20.21 20.37 9.77
N PHE A 196 -20.37 20.65 11.06
CA PHE A 196 -21.13 21.80 11.53
C PHE A 196 -20.50 23.11 11.05
N ALA A 197 -19.19 23.26 11.16
CA ALA A 197 -18.48 24.44 10.67
C ALA A 197 -18.67 24.64 9.16
N VAL A 198 -18.52 23.58 8.37
CA VAL A 198 -18.71 23.59 6.91
C VAL A 198 -20.15 23.98 6.55
N ARG A 199 -21.16 23.42 7.22
CA ARG A 199 -22.58 23.76 6.97
C ARG A 199 -22.90 25.24 7.25
N ASN A 200 -22.22 25.83 8.23
CA ASN A 200 -22.47 27.21 8.65
C ASN A 200 -21.47 28.22 8.06
N ASN A 201 -20.56 27.80 7.18
CA ASN A 201 -19.44 28.62 6.69
C ASN A 201 -18.65 29.29 7.83
N SER A 202 -18.43 28.55 8.93
CA SER A 202 -17.73 29.08 10.10
C SER A 202 -16.22 29.08 9.88
N THR A 203 -15.53 30.14 10.31
CA THR A 203 -14.06 30.24 10.29
C THR A 203 -13.40 29.83 11.61
N SER A 204 -14.19 29.47 12.63
CA SER A 204 -13.70 29.27 14.00
C SER A 204 -13.26 27.84 14.33
N ILE A 205 -13.59 26.86 13.49
CA ILE A 205 -13.38 25.44 13.77
C ILE A 205 -12.71 24.79 12.56
N GLY A 206 -11.39 24.60 12.66
CA GLY A 206 -10.63 23.79 11.70
C GLY A 206 -10.05 24.50 10.49
N PRO A 207 -9.32 23.76 9.65
CA PRO A 207 -8.75 24.27 8.41
C PRO A 207 -9.88 24.57 7.41
N ASP A 208 -9.79 25.74 6.80
CA ASP A 208 -10.62 26.31 5.70
C ASP A 208 -12.00 25.66 5.43
N ALA A 209 -12.88 25.66 6.45
CA ALA A 209 -14.24 25.14 6.32
C ALA A 209 -15.09 25.91 5.29
N GLN A 210 -14.74 27.18 5.02
CA GLN A 210 -15.38 28.00 4.00
C GLN A 210 -15.09 27.49 2.59
N SER A 211 -13.83 27.12 2.30
CA SER A 211 -13.47 26.49 1.03
C SER A 211 -14.25 25.19 0.81
N ILE A 212 -14.25 24.28 1.81
CA ILE A 212 -14.99 23.01 1.74
C ILE A 212 -16.49 23.25 1.52
N ALA A 213 -17.09 24.23 2.19
CA ALA A 213 -18.50 24.55 2.06
C ALA A 213 -18.86 25.00 0.64
N SER A 214 -18.02 25.86 0.06
CA SER A 214 -18.22 26.45 -1.26
C SER A 214 -17.90 25.53 -2.45
N ALA A 215 -17.23 24.40 -2.21
CA ALA A 215 -16.82 23.44 -3.22
C ALA A 215 -17.99 22.95 -4.10
N LYS A 216 -17.84 23.07 -5.42
CA LYS A 216 -18.76 22.49 -6.42
C LYS A 216 -18.49 21.01 -6.63
N TYR A 217 -17.23 20.61 -6.57
CA TYR A 217 -16.77 19.24 -6.60
C TYR A 217 -15.74 19.02 -5.49
N LEU A 218 -16.23 18.56 -4.34
CA LEU A 218 -15.39 18.21 -3.20
C LEU A 218 -14.87 16.79 -3.37
N ALA A 219 -13.56 16.62 -3.39
CA ALA A 219 -12.93 15.31 -3.24
C ALA A 219 -12.35 15.17 -1.84
N ILE A 220 -12.67 14.06 -1.16
CA ILE A 220 -12.14 13.78 0.17
C ILE A 220 -11.18 12.60 0.07
N VAL A 221 -9.91 12.82 0.34
CA VAL A 221 -8.86 11.82 0.28
C VAL A 221 -8.57 11.30 1.68
N ILE A 222 -8.75 10.00 1.88
CA ILE A 222 -8.66 9.38 3.21
C ILE A 222 -7.31 8.68 3.35
N GLY A 223 -6.51 9.13 4.32
CA GLY A 223 -5.27 8.45 4.71
C GLY A 223 -5.55 7.20 5.52
N SER A 224 -4.60 6.27 5.60
CA SER A 224 -4.79 5.00 6.30
C SER A 224 -4.91 5.11 7.83
N SER A 225 -4.54 6.25 8.41
CA SER A 225 -4.73 6.54 9.84
C SER A 225 -5.57 7.81 10.04
N ALA A 226 -6.57 8.01 9.18
CA ALA A 226 -7.44 9.18 9.19
C ALA A 226 -8.35 9.27 10.42
N PHE A 227 -8.70 8.14 11.05
CA PHE A 227 -9.64 8.10 12.16
C PHE A 227 -9.00 7.69 13.48
N LEU A 228 -9.51 8.25 14.59
CA LEU A 228 -9.03 7.94 15.92
C LEU A 228 -9.24 6.45 16.27
N PRO A 229 -8.27 5.81 16.94
CA PRO A 229 -8.39 4.43 17.39
C PRO A 229 -9.63 4.18 18.25
N GLY A 230 -10.44 3.20 17.86
CA GLY A 230 -11.69 2.84 18.55
C GLY A 230 -12.92 3.61 18.08
N GLU A 231 -12.75 4.67 17.29
CA GLU A 231 -13.84 5.47 16.72
C GLU A 231 -13.99 5.30 15.20
N GLU A 232 -13.16 4.48 14.54
CA GLU A 232 -13.04 4.45 13.09
C GLU A 232 -14.35 4.14 12.38
N ILE A 233 -15.16 3.22 12.93
CA ILE A 233 -16.47 2.89 12.37
C ILE A 233 -17.42 4.08 12.49
N ALA A 234 -17.53 4.69 13.67
CA ALA A 234 -18.44 5.81 13.92
C ALA A 234 -18.06 7.03 13.05
N THR A 235 -16.77 7.33 12.94
CA THR A 235 -16.24 8.41 12.10
C THR A 235 -16.47 8.14 10.62
N ALA A 236 -16.20 6.91 10.14
CA ALA A 236 -16.46 6.52 8.75
C ALA A 236 -17.95 6.63 8.40
N GLU A 237 -18.84 6.18 9.29
CA GLU A 237 -20.28 6.28 9.10
C GLU A 237 -20.75 7.72 9.01
N LEU A 238 -20.28 8.58 9.92
CA LEU A 238 -20.63 9.99 9.92
C LEU A 238 -20.17 10.66 8.61
N LEU A 239 -18.94 10.38 8.18
CA LEU A 239 -18.38 10.92 6.94
C LEU A 239 -19.19 10.48 5.72
N VAL A 240 -19.45 9.19 5.57
CA VAL A 240 -20.17 8.63 4.41
C VAL A 240 -21.60 9.17 4.37
N LYS A 241 -22.31 9.21 5.51
CA LYS A 241 -23.66 9.78 5.59
C LYS A 241 -23.66 11.25 5.21
N TRP A 242 -22.69 12.03 5.70
CA TRP A 242 -22.57 13.44 5.33
C TRP A 242 -22.31 13.66 3.84
N VAL A 243 -21.43 12.86 3.21
CA VAL A 243 -21.19 12.95 1.77
C VAL A 243 -22.46 12.62 0.97
N ILE A 244 -23.20 11.59 1.38
CA ILE A 244 -24.50 11.24 0.77
C ILE A 244 -25.48 12.40 0.89
N ASP A 245 -25.61 13.00 2.08
CA ASP A 245 -26.54 14.11 2.31
C ASP A 245 -26.14 15.37 1.53
N ARG A 246 -24.85 15.71 1.49
CA ARG A 246 -24.34 16.83 0.68
C ARG A 246 -24.66 16.66 -0.80
N ASN A 247 -24.55 15.43 -1.32
CA ASN A 247 -24.91 15.12 -2.70
C ASN A 247 -26.42 15.23 -2.99
N ARG A 248 -27.28 15.16 -1.97
CA ARG A 248 -28.74 15.33 -2.10
C ARG A 248 -29.16 16.80 -2.06
N GLU A 249 -28.47 17.62 -1.29
CA GLU A 249 -28.78 19.04 -1.05
C GLU A 249 -28.43 19.95 -2.25
N THR A 250 -28.92 19.64 -3.45
CA THR A 250 -28.72 20.48 -4.65
C THR A 250 -29.68 21.68 -4.66
N LYS A 251 -29.44 22.67 -3.80
CA LYS A 251 -30.10 23.97 -3.89
C LYS A 251 -29.29 24.90 -4.81
N SER A 252 -29.76 25.06 -6.05
CA SER A 252 -29.33 26.07 -7.02
C SER A 252 -27.97 25.89 -7.73
N GLY A 253 -27.36 24.70 -7.68
CA GLY A 253 -26.18 24.34 -8.47
C GLY A 253 -25.83 22.87 -8.30
N SER A 254 -25.16 22.26 -9.29
CA SER A 254 -24.67 20.87 -9.16
C SER A 254 -23.47 20.87 -8.22
N GLN A 255 -23.68 20.54 -6.95
CA GLN A 255 -22.62 20.21 -6.01
C GLN A 255 -22.43 18.68 -5.99
N ARG A 256 -21.17 18.24 -5.94
CA ARG A 256 -20.79 16.84 -5.84
C ARG A 256 -19.69 16.68 -4.80
N ALA A 257 -19.79 15.65 -3.99
CA ALA A 257 -18.80 15.22 -3.04
C ALA A 257 -18.49 13.74 -3.26
N VAL A 258 -17.20 13.40 -3.28
CA VAL A 258 -16.72 12.04 -3.53
C VAL A 258 -15.64 11.66 -2.55
N LEU A 259 -15.51 10.35 -2.30
CA LEU A 259 -14.45 9.78 -1.48
C LEU A 259 -13.38 9.15 -2.38
N LEU A 260 -12.12 9.40 -2.06
CA LEU A 260 -10.98 8.67 -2.60
C LEU A 260 -10.31 7.94 -1.45
N ALA A 261 -10.59 6.64 -1.35
CA ALA A 261 -9.93 5.73 -0.43
C ALA A 261 -9.20 4.67 -1.26
N ILE A 262 -7.88 4.60 -1.13
CA ILE A 262 -7.04 3.71 -1.93
C ILE A 262 -6.88 2.37 -1.20
N ASP A 263 -7.05 1.27 -1.93
CA ASP A 263 -6.96 -0.11 -1.45
C ASP A 263 -5.71 -0.80 -2.05
N PRO A 264 -4.60 -0.92 -1.31
CA PRO A 264 -3.42 -1.67 -1.73
C PRO A 264 -3.72 -3.13 -2.10
N ALA A 265 -4.76 -3.71 -1.51
CA ALA A 265 -5.18 -5.08 -1.75
C ALA A 265 -6.25 -5.19 -2.86
N ALA A 266 -6.48 -4.13 -3.66
CA ALA A 266 -7.51 -4.10 -4.71
C ALA A 266 -7.42 -5.30 -5.67
N THR A 267 -6.20 -5.67 -6.09
CA THR A 267 -5.95 -6.83 -6.96
C THR A 267 -6.44 -8.12 -6.32
N LEU A 268 -5.97 -8.42 -5.10
CA LEU A 268 -6.31 -9.66 -4.40
C LEU A 268 -7.80 -9.79 -4.18
N ARG A 269 -8.42 -8.72 -3.68
CA ARG A 269 -9.85 -8.70 -3.33
C ARG A 269 -10.73 -8.86 -4.54
N SER A 270 -10.36 -8.25 -5.67
CA SER A 270 -11.07 -8.43 -6.93
C SER A 270 -10.97 -9.87 -7.42
N VAL A 271 -9.77 -10.44 -7.44
CA VAL A 271 -9.55 -11.82 -7.90
C VAL A 271 -10.26 -12.84 -7.01
N VAL A 272 -10.16 -12.72 -5.69
CA VAL A 272 -10.89 -13.58 -4.76
C VAL A 272 -12.40 -13.43 -4.98
N GLY A 273 -12.91 -12.19 -5.05
CA GLY A 273 -14.32 -11.95 -5.35
C GLY A 273 -14.78 -12.62 -6.66
N TRP A 274 -13.97 -12.56 -7.72
CA TRP A 274 -14.29 -13.19 -9.00
C TRP A 274 -14.23 -14.72 -8.98
N GLN A 275 -13.29 -15.31 -8.23
CA GLN A 275 -13.02 -16.75 -8.29
C GLN A 275 -13.73 -17.56 -7.21
N THR A 276 -14.05 -16.96 -6.06
CA THR A 276 -14.64 -17.64 -4.91
C THR A 276 -15.96 -17.02 -4.48
N ASN A 277 -16.31 -15.82 -4.95
CA ASN A 277 -17.45 -15.03 -4.48
C ASN A 277 -17.38 -14.70 -2.97
N GLU A 278 -16.17 -14.77 -2.39
CA GLU A 278 -15.94 -14.44 -0.98
C GLU A 278 -15.42 -13.00 -0.81
N ARG A 279 -15.70 -12.43 0.36
CA ARG A 279 -15.12 -11.14 0.79
C ARG A 279 -14.04 -11.41 1.84
N LEU A 280 -12.80 -11.05 1.52
CA LEU A 280 -11.68 -11.18 2.46
C LEU A 280 -11.86 -10.27 3.68
N LYS A 281 -11.65 -10.85 4.85
CA LYS A 281 -11.70 -10.17 6.14
C LYS A 281 -10.39 -9.43 6.43
N PRO A 282 -10.42 -8.37 7.26
CA PRO A 282 -9.20 -7.82 7.85
C PRO A 282 -8.47 -8.89 8.67
N THR A 283 -7.14 -8.85 8.70
CA THR A 283 -6.36 -9.61 9.68
C THR A 283 -6.69 -9.14 11.09
N SER A 284 -6.94 -10.08 12.01
CA SER A 284 -7.39 -9.78 13.38
C SER A 284 -6.52 -10.42 14.48
N GLY A 285 -5.32 -10.87 14.12
CA GLY A 285 -4.39 -11.54 15.03
C GLY A 285 -3.13 -12.02 14.30
N PRO A 286 -2.19 -12.66 15.03
CA PRO A 286 -0.97 -13.18 14.44
C PRO A 286 -1.23 -14.21 13.34
N VAL A 287 -0.36 -14.24 12.33
CA VAL A 287 -0.47 -15.13 11.16
C VAL A 287 0.77 -15.98 10.95
N ASP A 288 0.63 -17.08 10.21
CA ASP A 288 1.80 -17.88 9.83
C ASP A 288 2.62 -17.17 8.76
N LEU A 289 1.95 -16.66 7.72
CA LEU A 289 2.59 -16.04 6.56
C LEU A 289 2.06 -14.63 6.31
N ARG A 290 2.96 -13.70 6.04
CA ARG A 290 2.64 -12.40 5.43
C ARG A 290 3.22 -12.34 4.03
N ILE A 291 2.44 -11.83 3.08
CA ILE A 291 2.90 -11.48 1.74
C ILE A 291 2.76 -9.96 1.55
N GLY A 292 3.88 -9.31 1.24
CA GLY A 292 3.99 -7.86 1.12
C GLY A 292 4.36 -7.17 2.43
N ASP A 293 4.25 -5.84 2.44
CA ASP A 293 4.68 -4.98 3.54
C ASP A 293 3.78 -5.04 4.77
N ALA A 294 4.40 -4.85 5.94
CA ALA A 294 3.70 -4.50 7.16
C ALA A 294 3.28 -3.02 7.15
N ASN A 295 2.16 -2.71 7.80
CA ASN A 295 1.66 -1.37 8.03
C ASN A 295 1.54 -1.08 9.54
N SER A 296 1.05 0.10 9.90
CA SER A 296 0.95 0.55 11.30
C SER A 296 0.03 -0.29 12.19
N ALA A 297 -0.87 -1.08 11.61
CA ALA A 297 -1.82 -1.93 12.32
C ALA A 297 -1.58 -3.43 12.09
N THR A 298 -0.41 -3.79 11.57
CA THR A 298 -0.07 -5.17 11.24
C THR A 298 0.22 -6.01 12.48
N TYR A 299 -0.33 -7.22 12.53
CA TYR A 299 -0.04 -8.20 13.59
C TYR A 299 1.26 -8.98 13.32
N PRO A 300 1.89 -9.63 14.31
CA PRO A 300 3.08 -10.45 14.06
C PRO A 300 2.84 -11.61 13.09
N ALA A 301 3.84 -11.93 12.27
CA ALA A 301 3.85 -13.11 11.39
C ALA A 301 5.06 -14.01 11.70
N LYS A 302 4.93 -15.33 11.52
CA LYS A 302 6.11 -16.23 11.63
C LYS A 302 7.07 -16.02 10.46
N LEU A 303 6.55 -15.75 9.27
CA LEU A 303 7.34 -15.47 8.10
C LEU A 303 6.70 -14.38 7.23
N GLN A 304 7.45 -13.33 6.92
CA GLN A 304 7.10 -12.38 5.86
C GLN A 304 7.87 -12.67 4.57
N ILE A 305 7.16 -12.66 3.45
CA ILE A 305 7.68 -12.84 2.10
C ILE A 305 7.44 -11.56 1.30
N GLY A 306 8.54 -10.93 0.86
CA GLY A 306 8.50 -9.67 0.13
C GLY A 306 8.25 -8.44 1.01
N GLY A 307 8.19 -7.28 0.35
CA GLY A 307 8.12 -6.00 1.04
C GLY A 307 9.46 -5.57 1.65
N ILE A 308 9.39 -4.71 2.66
CA ILE A 308 10.51 -4.27 3.50
C ILE A 308 10.50 -5.10 4.79
N ASP A 309 11.69 -5.49 5.27
CA ASP A 309 11.84 -6.20 6.53
C ASP A 309 11.30 -5.34 7.71
N PRO A 310 10.25 -5.76 8.41
CA PRO A 310 9.64 -4.97 9.48
C PRO A 310 10.30 -5.18 10.85
N GLY A 311 11.36 -6.00 10.93
CA GLY A 311 11.99 -6.42 12.17
C GLY A 311 11.31 -7.61 12.86
N THR A 312 11.96 -8.13 13.92
CA THR A 312 11.57 -9.36 14.62
C THR A 312 10.25 -9.27 15.36
N GLU A 313 9.82 -8.08 15.75
CA GLU A 313 8.54 -7.86 16.42
C GLU A 313 7.34 -8.17 15.52
N LEU A 314 7.46 -7.90 14.21
CA LEU A 314 6.37 -8.05 13.25
C LEU A 314 6.53 -9.24 12.31
N ALA A 315 7.76 -9.75 12.14
CA ALA A 315 8.04 -10.96 11.39
C ALA A 315 9.17 -11.74 12.07
N GLU A 316 8.92 -12.95 12.58
CA GLU A 316 9.96 -13.78 13.19
C GLU A 316 11.06 -14.12 12.18
N SER A 317 10.65 -14.44 10.95
CA SER A 317 11.53 -14.63 9.79
C SER A 317 11.10 -13.75 8.63
N TYR A 318 12.05 -13.37 7.78
CA TYR A 318 11.80 -12.53 6.61
C TYR A 318 12.60 -13.02 5.41
N VAL A 319 12.04 -12.89 4.21
CA VAL A 319 12.77 -13.11 2.95
C VAL A 319 12.28 -12.15 1.88
N VAL A 320 13.22 -11.58 1.14
CA VAL A 320 12.90 -10.73 -0.01
C VAL A 320 12.28 -11.57 -1.14
N ALA A 321 11.29 -11.02 -1.84
CA ALA A 321 10.61 -11.66 -2.95
C ALA A 321 10.77 -10.83 -4.24
N PRO A 322 10.77 -11.47 -5.42
CA PRO A 322 10.76 -10.76 -6.69
C PRO A 322 9.57 -9.79 -6.81
N ILE A 323 9.78 -8.63 -7.42
CA ILE A 323 8.82 -7.55 -7.53
C ILE A 323 8.26 -7.49 -8.97
N PRO A 324 6.92 -7.52 -9.14
CA PRO A 324 6.30 -7.38 -10.45
C PRO A 324 6.58 -6.00 -11.05
N GLY A 325 6.84 -5.93 -12.36
CA GLY A 325 7.25 -4.69 -13.05
C GLY A 325 8.73 -4.34 -12.90
N ILE A 326 9.48 -5.09 -12.09
CA ILE A 326 10.93 -4.94 -11.97
C ILE A 326 11.60 -6.23 -12.41
N ASP A 327 11.33 -7.31 -11.68
CA ASP A 327 11.97 -8.61 -11.90
C ASP A 327 11.23 -9.46 -12.94
N PHE A 328 9.91 -9.28 -13.07
CA PHE A 328 9.08 -10.05 -14.00
C PHE A 328 7.82 -9.27 -14.43
N ASP A 329 7.26 -9.65 -15.58
CA ASP A 329 6.03 -9.07 -16.12
C ASP A 329 4.81 -9.59 -15.34
N ASP A 330 3.88 -8.70 -15.01
CA ASP A 330 2.59 -9.08 -14.44
C ASP A 330 1.57 -7.94 -14.65
N ALA A 331 0.49 -7.94 -13.89
CA ALA A 331 -0.44 -6.82 -13.80
C ALA A 331 -0.92 -6.63 -12.36
N VAL A 332 -1.40 -5.43 -12.06
CA VAL A 332 -2.07 -5.08 -10.80
C VAL A 332 -3.33 -4.29 -11.10
N ILE A 333 -4.30 -4.33 -10.21
CA ILE A 333 -5.40 -3.37 -10.23
C ILE A 333 -4.94 -2.15 -9.43
N ARG A 334 -5.02 -0.97 -10.04
CA ARG A 334 -4.71 0.28 -9.35
C ARG A 334 -5.54 0.38 -8.08
N GLY A 335 -4.97 0.91 -6.99
CA GLY A 335 -5.63 0.90 -5.68
C GLY A 335 -6.91 1.73 -5.60
N ASP A 336 -7.20 2.61 -6.56
CA ASP A 336 -8.53 3.23 -6.68
C ASP A 336 -9.59 2.29 -7.29
N GLY A 337 -9.19 1.08 -7.72
CA GLY A 337 -10.04 0.00 -8.21
C GLY A 337 -10.42 0.07 -9.69
N THR A 338 -9.83 1.00 -10.45
CA THR A 338 -10.45 1.45 -11.71
C THR A 338 -9.82 0.90 -12.97
N VAL A 339 -8.52 0.58 -12.93
CA VAL A 339 -7.75 0.17 -14.10
C VAL A 339 -6.85 -0.99 -13.71
N THR A 340 -6.78 -2.00 -14.58
CA THR A 340 -5.72 -3.02 -14.51
C THR A 340 -4.50 -2.47 -15.23
N LEU A 341 -3.42 -2.27 -14.50
CA LEU A 341 -2.15 -1.74 -15.00
C LEU A 341 -1.22 -2.91 -15.34
N PRO A 342 -0.77 -3.03 -16.61
CA PRO A 342 0.30 -3.94 -16.95
C PRO A 342 1.62 -3.43 -16.34
N LEU A 343 2.38 -4.34 -15.75
CA LEU A 343 3.69 -4.08 -15.20
C LEU A 343 4.71 -4.83 -16.05
N GLU A 344 5.51 -4.09 -16.82
CA GLU A 344 6.56 -4.65 -17.67
C GLU A 344 7.90 -4.65 -16.92
N ALA A 345 8.61 -5.77 -16.96
CA ALA A 345 9.94 -5.87 -16.38
C ALA A 345 10.93 -4.93 -17.08
N VAL A 346 11.71 -4.22 -16.28
CA VAL A 346 12.63 -3.15 -16.69
C VAL A 346 13.63 -3.62 -17.75
N GLY A 347 14.10 -4.88 -17.65
CA GLY A 347 15.04 -5.47 -18.60
C GLY A 347 14.52 -5.66 -20.02
N LYS A 348 13.20 -5.61 -20.25
CA LYS A 348 12.59 -5.69 -21.58
C LYS A 348 12.39 -4.32 -22.23
N GLN A 349 12.19 -3.26 -21.43
CA GLN A 349 11.96 -1.90 -21.93
C GLN A 349 13.21 -1.26 -22.57
N GLN A 350 14.39 -1.88 -22.38
CA GLN A 350 15.67 -1.43 -22.95
C GLN A 350 15.98 -1.99 -24.35
N ARG A 351 15.13 -2.85 -24.92
CA ARG A 351 15.34 -3.47 -26.25
C ARG A 351 14.61 -2.79 -27.38
#